data_AF-A0A6J8A9R6-F1
#
_entry.id   AF-A0A6J8A9R6-F1
#
_cell.length_a   1.000
_cell.length_b   1.000
_cell.length_c   1.000
_cell.angle_alpha   90.00
_cell.angle_beta   90.00
_cell.angle_gamma   90.00
#
_symmetry.space_group_name_H-M   'P 1'
#
loop_
_entity.id
_entity.type
_entity.pdbx_description
1 polymer ?
#
loop_
_entity_poly.entity_id
_entity_poly.type
_entity_poly.pdbx_seq_one_letter_code
_entity_poly.pdbx_strand_id
1 'polypeptide(L)'
;MGNIYNRLVEFLEICIANPELVLTENGIKLFYGPDFPDNDIYSYLLKPCNLDYVTKDIIVKFCFELKVKCMQLFKDFMPTGEYYAPNDEILNICKSCPSNNISVERLMAKMDNCIVNAPTYNTNSMESVIMFKNNNTQEWLHKKTDAETTEIIANARTQYNKFLSDIKCRKKDLFHQNIETIRQRQINESNRQVKLNVEMQTALDVFNRNGIWNTDSKIKEELAKIKKKRTKL
;
A
#
# COMPACT_ATOMS: atom_id res chain seq x y z
N MET A 1 -26.07 -8.46 0.98
CA MET A 1 -24.99 -7.74 0.24
C MET A 1 -23.60 -8.42 0.31
N GLY A 2 -23.42 -9.58 0.96
CA GLY A 2 -22.09 -10.14 1.24
C GLY A 2 -21.41 -11.01 0.15
N ASN A 3 -21.89 -11.06 -1.09
CA ASN A 3 -21.32 -11.99 -2.09
C ASN A 3 -20.26 -11.34 -3.00
N ILE A 4 -20.49 -10.10 -3.45
CA ILE A 4 -19.59 -9.43 -4.43
C ILE A 4 -18.30 -8.93 -3.77
N TYR A 5 -18.37 -8.39 -2.55
CA TYR A 5 -17.21 -7.83 -1.85
C TYR A 5 -16.22 -8.91 -1.40
N ASN A 6 -16.73 -10.03 -0.88
CA ASN A 6 -15.89 -11.19 -0.52
C ASN A 6 -15.24 -11.78 -1.77
N ARG A 7 -15.99 -11.90 -2.86
CA ARG A 7 -15.45 -12.34 -4.14
C ARG A 7 -14.34 -11.45 -4.69
N LEU A 8 -14.44 -10.12 -4.51
CA LEU A 8 -13.35 -9.21 -4.89
C LEU A 8 -12.08 -9.50 -4.09
N VAL A 9 -12.20 -9.72 -2.78
CA VAL A 9 -11.04 -10.03 -1.93
C VAL A 9 -10.44 -11.38 -2.29
N GLU A 10 -11.27 -12.40 -2.49
CA GLU A 10 -10.86 -13.74 -2.93
C GLU A 10 -10.18 -13.69 -4.30
N PHE A 11 -10.72 -12.93 -5.24
CA PHE A 11 -10.10 -12.73 -6.56
C PHE A 11 -8.72 -12.09 -6.42
N LEU A 12 -8.59 -11.02 -5.63
CA LEU A 12 -7.30 -10.37 -5.40
C LEU A 12 -6.30 -11.32 -4.72
N GLU A 13 -6.75 -12.19 -3.79
CA GLU A 13 -5.91 -13.23 -3.20
C GLU A 13 -5.42 -14.26 -4.21
N ILE A 14 -6.29 -14.70 -5.12
CA ILE A 14 -5.93 -15.61 -6.21
C ILE A 14 -4.90 -14.96 -7.13
N CYS A 15 -5.06 -13.68 -7.48
CA CYS A 15 -4.09 -12.95 -8.30
C CYS A 15 -2.75 -12.74 -7.61
N ILE A 16 -2.73 -12.57 -6.29
CA ILE A 16 -1.50 -12.46 -5.50
C ILE A 16 -0.77 -13.81 -5.46
N ALA A 17 -1.51 -14.91 -5.24
CA ALA A 17 -0.93 -16.25 -5.16
C ALA A 17 -0.48 -16.77 -6.52
N ASN A 18 -1.22 -16.44 -7.59
CA ASN A 18 -1.02 -16.94 -8.94
C ASN A 18 -1.17 -15.80 -9.97
N PRO A 19 -0.20 -14.86 -10.07
CA PRO A 19 -0.28 -13.70 -10.96
C PRO A 19 -0.32 -14.08 -12.44
N GLU A 20 0.12 -15.30 -12.79
CA GLU A 20 0.07 -15.83 -14.15
C GLU A 20 -1.36 -15.98 -14.67
N LEU A 21 -2.33 -16.20 -13.77
CA LEU A 21 -3.74 -16.34 -14.12
C LEU A 21 -4.35 -15.04 -14.66
N VAL A 22 -3.73 -13.90 -14.38
CA VAL A 22 -4.12 -12.59 -14.92
C VAL A 22 -3.50 -12.36 -16.30
N LEU A 23 -2.38 -13.03 -16.59
CA LEU A 23 -1.60 -12.90 -17.82
C LEU A 23 -1.97 -13.96 -18.87
N THR A 24 -2.87 -14.88 -18.53
CA THR A 24 -3.34 -15.96 -19.39
C THR A 24 -4.86 -15.86 -19.53
N GLU A 25 -5.41 -16.23 -20.69
CA GLU A 25 -6.86 -16.28 -20.95
C GLU A 25 -7.57 -17.38 -20.13
N ASN A 26 -7.31 -17.47 -18.83
CA ASN A 26 -7.83 -18.53 -17.95
C ASN A 26 -9.26 -18.25 -17.47
N GLY A 27 -9.98 -17.32 -18.10
CA GLY A 27 -11.41 -17.10 -17.87
C GLY A 27 -11.79 -16.61 -16.46
N ILE A 28 -10.82 -16.18 -15.63
CA ILE A 28 -11.12 -15.68 -14.28
C ILE A 28 -11.67 -14.26 -14.39
N LYS A 29 -12.98 -14.14 -14.19
CA LYS A 29 -13.71 -12.87 -14.24
C LYS A 29 -14.05 -12.36 -12.85
N LEU A 30 -13.62 -11.14 -12.58
CA LEU A 30 -13.97 -10.42 -11.35
C LEU A 30 -15.47 -10.08 -11.29
N PHE A 31 -16.07 -9.72 -12.44
CA PHE A 31 -17.49 -9.36 -12.54
C PHE A 31 -18.23 -10.26 -13.53
N TYR A 32 -19.51 -10.48 -13.29
CA TYR A 32 -20.40 -11.08 -14.28
C TYR A 32 -20.67 -10.07 -15.39
N GLY A 33 -20.43 -10.44 -16.64
CA GLY A 33 -20.67 -9.57 -17.79
C GLY A 33 -20.30 -10.25 -19.12
N PRO A 34 -20.76 -9.68 -20.25
CA PRO A 34 -20.35 -10.13 -21.57
C PRO A 34 -18.83 -10.00 -21.70
N ASP A 35 -18.21 -10.98 -22.37
CA ASP A 35 -16.82 -10.87 -22.74
C ASP A 35 -16.61 -9.62 -23.60
N PHE A 36 -15.50 -8.93 -23.37
CA PHE A 36 -15.06 -7.95 -24.34
C PHE A 36 -14.86 -8.70 -25.67
N PRO A 37 -15.33 -8.16 -26.81
CA PRO A 37 -15.10 -8.80 -28.09
C PRO A 37 -13.60 -9.01 -28.27
N ASP A 38 -13.22 -10.19 -28.76
CA ASP A 38 -11.82 -10.56 -29.03
C ASP A 38 -11.15 -9.41 -29.77
N ASN A 39 -10.20 -8.77 -29.09
CA ASN A 39 -9.46 -7.64 -29.61
C ASN A 39 -8.05 -8.12 -29.93
N ASP A 40 -7.64 -7.99 -31.19
CA ASP A 40 -6.30 -8.35 -31.65
C ASP A 40 -5.19 -7.69 -30.80
N ILE A 41 -5.46 -6.50 -30.24
CA ILE A 41 -4.56 -5.81 -29.33
C ILE A 41 -4.51 -6.53 -27.97
N TYR A 42 -5.65 -6.97 -27.44
CA TYR A 42 -5.71 -7.68 -26.16
C TYR A 42 -4.99 -9.04 -26.24
N SER A 43 -5.26 -9.80 -27.29
CA SER A 43 -4.59 -11.08 -27.54
C SER A 43 -3.10 -10.90 -27.82
N TYR A 44 -2.68 -9.81 -28.46
CA TYR A 44 -1.27 -9.45 -28.63
C TYR A 44 -0.59 -9.10 -27.30
N LEU A 45 -1.25 -8.33 -26.41
CA LEU A 45 -0.70 -7.91 -25.12
C LEU A 45 -0.54 -9.06 -24.12
N LEU A 46 -1.32 -10.13 -24.25
CA LEU A 46 -1.23 -11.34 -23.43
C LEU A 46 -0.26 -12.40 -24.00
N LYS A 47 0.42 -12.11 -25.12
CA LYS A 47 1.45 -13.03 -25.62
C LYS A 47 2.63 -13.06 -24.64
N PRO A 48 3.20 -14.26 -24.39
CA PRO A 48 4.36 -14.38 -23.52
C PRO A 48 5.49 -13.47 -23.98
N CYS A 49 6.04 -12.72 -23.04
CA CYS A 49 7.12 -11.76 -23.27
C CYS A 49 8.25 -11.96 -22.27
N ASN A 50 9.46 -11.57 -22.66
CA ASN A 50 10.63 -11.61 -21.77
C ASN A 50 10.48 -10.74 -20.50
N LEU A 51 9.46 -9.88 -20.45
CA LEU A 51 9.15 -9.02 -19.31
C LEU A 51 8.11 -9.61 -18.35
N ASP A 52 7.56 -10.80 -18.64
CA ASP A 52 6.47 -11.39 -17.85
C ASP A 52 6.83 -11.57 -16.38
N TYR A 53 8.09 -11.85 -16.06
CA TYR A 53 8.57 -11.90 -14.68
C TYR A 53 8.37 -10.56 -13.93
N VAL A 54 8.72 -9.45 -14.57
CA VAL A 54 8.55 -8.10 -13.99
C VAL A 54 7.07 -7.76 -13.89
N THR A 55 6.29 -8.13 -14.91
CA THR A 55 4.84 -7.91 -14.92
C THR A 55 4.15 -8.67 -13.78
N LYS A 56 4.56 -9.92 -13.50
CA LYS A 56 4.06 -10.71 -12.35
C LYS A 56 4.34 -10.00 -11.03
N ASP A 57 5.57 -9.51 -10.82
CA ASP A 57 5.94 -8.77 -9.61
C ASP A 57 5.10 -7.50 -9.42
N ILE A 58 4.80 -6.78 -10.52
CA ILE A 58 3.94 -5.59 -10.51
C ILE A 58 2.50 -5.98 -10.15
N ILE A 59 1.95 -7.02 -10.78
CA ILE A 59 0.59 -7.51 -10.51
C ILE A 59 0.43 -7.89 -9.04
N VAL A 60 1.38 -8.65 -8.48
CA VAL A 60 1.35 -9.05 -7.06
C VAL A 60 1.29 -7.82 -6.15
N LYS A 61 2.18 -6.85 -6.36
CA LYS A 61 2.21 -5.61 -5.56
C LYS A 61 0.92 -4.80 -5.71
N PHE A 62 0.43 -4.67 -6.93
CA PHE A 62 -0.77 -3.91 -7.22
C PHE A 62 -2.02 -4.54 -6.62
N CYS A 63 -2.22 -5.85 -6.80
CA CYS A 63 -3.33 -6.59 -6.22
C CYS A 63 -3.27 -6.61 -4.69
N PHE A 64 -2.08 -6.70 -4.11
CA PHE A 64 -1.89 -6.59 -2.66
C PHE A 64 -2.35 -5.24 -2.12
N GLU A 65 -1.88 -4.14 -2.72
CA GLU A 65 -2.28 -2.79 -2.28
C GLU A 65 -3.78 -2.56 -2.48
N LEU A 66 -4.34 -2.99 -3.62
CA LEU A 66 -5.79 -2.93 -3.86
C LEU A 66 -6.57 -3.69 -2.78
N LYS A 67 -6.13 -4.90 -2.41
CA LYS A 67 -6.78 -5.70 -1.38
C LYS A 67 -6.79 -4.95 -0.04
N VAL A 68 -5.64 -4.41 0.36
CA VAL A 68 -5.52 -3.64 1.61
C VAL A 68 -6.48 -2.45 1.60
N LYS A 69 -6.54 -1.70 0.50
CA LYS A 69 -7.44 -0.55 0.36
C LYS A 69 -8.92 -0.96 0.36
N CYS A 70 -9.29 -2.01 -0.36
CA CYS A 70 -10.66 -2.52 -0.35
C CYS A 70 -11.08 -2.96 1.05
N MET A 71 -10.24 -3.68 1.78
CA MET A 71 -10.53 -4.09 3.16
C MET A 71 -10.71 -2.91 4.11
N GLN A 72 -9.90 -1.86 3.93
CA GLN A 72 -10.05 -0.63 4.71
C GLN A 72 -11.39 0.06 4.39
N LEU A 73 -11.73 0.21 3.11
CA LEU A 73 -13.03 0.76 2.70
C LEU A 73 -14.20 -0.08 3.22
N PHE A 74 -14.08 -1.41 3.24
CA PHE A 74 -15.12 -2.27 3.78
C PHE A 74 -15.29 -2.07 5.28
N LYS A 75 -14.19 -1.99 6.03
CA LYS A 75 -14.25 -1.68 7.46
C LYS A 75 -14.96 -0.36 7.73
N ASP A 76 -14.71 0.64 6.88
CA ASP A 76 -15.14 2.01 7.11
C ASP A 76 -16.60 2.25 6.66
N PHE A 77 -17.04 1.62 5.56
CA PHE A 77 -18.32 1.91 4.89
C PHE A 77 -19.33 0.76 4.83
N MET A 78 -19.00 -0.46 5.30
CA MET A 78 -19.96 -1.57 5.37
C MET A 78 -20.82 -1.49 6.64
N PRO A 79 -21.94 -2.26 6.76
CA PRO A 79 -22.70 -2.32 8.00
C PRO A 79 -21.78 -2.63 9.18
N THR A 80 -21.84 -1.82 10.25
CA THR A 80 -20.90 -1.72 11.41
C THR A 80 -19.70 -0.79 11.26
N GLY A 81 -19.45 -0.22 10.08
CA GLY A 81 -18.40 0.77 9.84
C GLY A 81 -18.77 2.17 10.35
N GLU A 82 -17.74 2.95 10.69
CA GLU A 82 -17.87 4.31 11.25
C GLU A 82 -18.64 5.27 10.32
N TYR A 83 -18.52 5.08 9.01
CA TYR A 83 -19.14 5.94 8.00
C TYR A 83 -20.34 5.29 7.30
N TYR A 84 -20.80 4.11 7.76
CA TYR A 84 -22.00 3.47 7.20
C TYR A 84 -23.29 4.22 7.53
N ALA A 85 -23.38 4.72 8.76
CA ALA A 85 -24.49 5.56 9.25
C ALA A 85 -23.90 6.78 9.99
N PRO A 86 -23.38 7.77 9.24
CA PRO A 86 -22.69 8.92 9.83
C PRO A 86 -23.65 9.74 10.69
N ASN A 87 -23.16 10.22 11.82
CA ASN A 87 -23.90 11.15 12.68
C ASN A 87 -23.90 12.58 12.09
N ASP A 88 -24.71 13.47 12.66
CA ASP A 88 -24.85 14.85 12.18
C ASP A 88 -23.52 15.65 12.21
N GLU A 89 -22.60 15.27 13.11
CA GLU A 89 -21.28 15.89 13.22
C GLU A 89 -20.38 15.55 12.02
N ILE A 90 -20.29 14.26 11.66
CA ILE A 90 -19.57 13.80 10.46
C ILE A 90 -20.19 14.40 9.21
N LEU A 91 -21.53 14.42 9.13
CA LEU A 91 -22.22 15.06 8.01
C LEU A 91 -21.86 16.54 7.90
N ASN A 92 -21.79 17.26 9.01
CA ASN A 92 -21.43 18.68 9.01
C ASN A 92 -19.97 18.92 8.56
N ILE A 93 -19.03 18.06 8.96
CA ILE A 93 -17.64 18.11 8.50
C ILE A 93 -17.55 17.83 6.99
N CYS A 94 -18.30 16.84 6.50
CA CYS A 94 -18.28 16.42 5.11
C CYS A 94 -19.14 17.29 4.17
N LYS A 95 -19.84 18.33 4.66
CA LYS A 95 -20.68 19.22 3.83
C LYS A 95 -19.90 19.89 2.70
N SER A 96 -18.61 20.14 2.89
CA SER A 96 -17.75 20.76 1.89
C SER A 96 -17.20 19.75 0.87
N CYS A 97 -17.35 18.45 1.12
CA CYS A 97 -16.90 17.40 0.22
C CYS A 97 -17.90 17.23 -0.94
N PRO A 98 -17.44 17.24 -2.19
CA PRO A 98 -18.31 16.93 -3.32
C PRO A 98 -18.80 15.49 -3.22
N SER A 99 -20.05 15.25 -3.61
CA SER A 99 -20.68 13.92 -3.61
C SER A 99 -20.11 12.97 -4.66
N ASN A 100 -19.26 13.48 -5.56
CA ASN A 100 -18.62 12.72 -6.60
C ASN A 100 -17.11 12.98 -6.61
N ASN A 101 -16.38 12.04 -7.21
CA ASN A 101 -14.94 12.07 -7.38
C ASN A 101 -14.48 12.89 -8.60
N ILE A 102 -15.37 13.60 -9.29
CA ILE A 102 -15.08 14.31 -10.56
C ILE A 102 -13.90 15.28 -10.40
N SER A 103 -13.80 15.96 -9.27
CA SER A 103 -12.70 16.88 -8.99
C SER A 103 -11.35 16.17 -8.95
N VAL A 104 -11.31 14.97 -8.37
CA VAL A 104 -10.10 14.13 -8.30
C VAL A 104 -9.77 13.56 -9.68
N GLU A 105 -10.76 13.06 -10.40
CA GLU A 105 -10.57 12.53 -11.77
C GLU A 105 -10.01 13.60 -12.71
N ARG A 106 -10.58 14.82 -12.67
CA ARG A 106 -10.07 15.95 -13.45
C ARG A 106 -8.64 16.33 -13.07
N LEU A 107 -8.30 16.24 -11.79
CA LEU A 107 -6.94 16.49 -11.30
C LEU A 107 -5.97 15.42 -11.85
N MET A 108 -6.35 14.15 -11.78
CA MET A 108 -5.55 13.05 -12.32
C MET A 108 -5.37 13.17 -13.83
N ALA A 109 -6.44 13.46 -14.58
CA ALA A 109 -6.34 13.69 -16.01
C ALA A 109 -5.39 14.85 -16.37
N LYS A 110 -5.37 15.93 -15.56
CA LYS A 110 -4.40 17.03 -15.73
C LYS A 110 -2.97 16.57 -15.45
N MET A 111 -2.77 15.75 -14.42
CA MET A 111 -1.47 15.17 -14.08
C MET A 111 -0.97 14.22 -15.17
N ASP A 112 -1.81 13.31 -15.67
CA ASP A 112 -1.50 12.40 -16.77
C ASP A 112 -1.08 13.18 -18.01
N ASN A 113 -1.82 14.24 -18.34
CA ASN A 113 -1.49 15.11 -19.46
C ASN A 113 -0.13 15.83 -19.26
N CYS A 114 0.22 16.20 -18.02
CA CYS A 114 1.54 16.74 -17.70
C CYS A 114 2.66 15.70 -17.86
N ILE A 115 2.43 14.46 -17.45
CA ILE A 115 3.39 13.35 -17.59
C ILE A 115 3.67 13.07 -19.07
N VAL A 116 2.62 13.03 -19.90
CA VAL A 116 2.76 12.76 -21.34
C VAL A 116 3.47 13.89 -22.08
N ASN A 117 3.08 15.15 -21.83
CA ASN A 117 3.61 16.29 -22.60
C ASN A 117 4.94 16.83 -22.05
N ALA A 118 5.23 16.62 -20.77
CA ALA A 118 6.42 17.13 -20.11
C ALA A 118 7.04 16.06 -19.19
N PRO A 119 7.57 14.96 -19.76
CA PRO A 119 8.07 13.82 -18.99
C PRO A 119 9.30 14.15 -18.12
N THR A 120 9.98 15.27 -18.40
CA THR A 120 11.12 15.76 -17.61
C THR A 120 10.69 16.55 -16.38
N TYR A 121 9.40 16.85 -16.22
CA TYR A 121 8.91 17.54 -15.02
C TYR A 121 8.99 16.61 -13.82
N ASN A 122 9.45 17.17 -12.70
CA ASN A 122 9.29 16.51 -11.42
C ASN A 122 7.86 16.74 -10.88
N THR A 123 7.45 15.93 -9.90
CA THR A 123 6.13 16.00 -9.28
C THR A 123 5.77 17.41 -8.78
N ASN A 124 6.72 18.11 -8.15
CA ASN A 124 6.48 19.46 -7.62
C ASN A 124 6.22 20.47 -8.74
N SER A 125 6.95 20.35 -9.86
CA SER A 125 6.74 21.19 -11.04
C SER A 125 5.37 20.95 -11.67
N MET A 126 4.95 19.68 -11.79
CA MET A 126 3.61 19.33 -12.28
C MET A 126 2.52 19.91 -11.37
N GLU A 127 2.64 19.68 -10.06
CA GLU A 127 1.71 20.21 -9.05
C GLU A 127 1.62 21.73 -9.11
N SER A 128 2.77 22.42 -9.20
CA SER A 128 2.81 23.88 -9.28
C SER A 128 2.09 24.41 -10.51
N VAL A 129 2.26 23.77 -11.67
CA VAL A 129 1.57 24.15 -12.91
C VAL A 129 0.06 23.92 -12.79
N ILE A 130 -0.34 22.80 -12.22
CA ILE A 130 -1.76 22.49 -12.02
C ILE A 130 -2.40 23.49 -11.05
N MET A 131 -1.74 23.79 -9.94
CA MET A 131 -2.21 24.78 -8.96
C MET A 131 -2.30 26.18 -9.57
N PHE A 132 -1.27 26.60 -10.31
CA PHE A 132 -1.25 27.90 -10.98
C PHE A 132 -2.44 28.07 -11.95
N LYS A 133 -2.78 27.00 -12.69
CA LYS A 133 -3.96 26.99 -13.57
C LYS A 133 -5.27 26.95 -12.78
N ASN A 134 -5.41 26.05 -11.81
CA ASN A 134 -6.68 25.87 -11.08
C ASN A 134 -7.05 27.06 -10.21
N ASN A 135 -6.06 27.79 -9.70
CA ASN A 135 -6.28 28.96 -8.86
C ASN A 135 -6.43 30.26 -9.69
N ASN A 136 -6.50 30.16 -11.03
CA ASN A 136 -6.55 31.29 -11.95
C ASN A 136 -5.45 32.34 -11.64
N THR A 137 -4.27 31.88 -11.24
CA THR A 137 -3.20 32.76 -10.76
C THR A 137 -2.75 33.73 -11.85
N GLN A 138 -2.77 33.30 -13.12
CA GLN A 138 -2.47 34.17 -14.25
C GLN A 138 -3.47 35.32 -14.38
N GLU A 139 -4.78 35.04 -14.32
CA GLU A 139 -5.81 36.08 -14.38
C GLU A 139 -5.74 37.02 -13.18
N TRP A 140 -5.43 36.48 -12.00
CA TRP A 140 -5.22 37.26 -10.80
C TRP A 140 -4.03 38.22 -10.94
N LEU A 141 -2.91 37.76 -11.53
CA LEU A 141 -1.76 38.61 -11.83
C LEU A 141 -2.08 39.70 -12.86
N HIS A 142 -2.84 39.37 -13.92
CA HIS A 142 -3.25 40.37 -14.92
C HIS A 142 -4.14 41.49 -14.37
N LYS A 143 -4.80 41.28 -13.23
CA LYS A 143 -5.59 42.31 -12.54
C LYS A 143 -4.76 43.23 -11.65
N LYS A 144 -3.46 42.96 -11.49
CA LYS A 144 -2.52 43.78 -10.71
C LYS A 144 -1.82 44.79 -11.61
N THR A 145 -1.27 45.83 -10.99
CA THR A 145 -0.40 46.76 -11.70
C THR A 145 0.94 46.09 -12.06
N ASP A 146 1.64 46.64 -13.05
CA ASP A 146 2.95 46.10 -13.46
C ASP A 146 3.98 46.15 -12.32
N ALA A 147 3.91 47.19 -11.48
CA ALA A 147 4.77 47.33 -10.30
C ALA A 147 4.51 46.22 -9.28
N GLU A 148 3.24 45.99 -8.92
CA GLU A 148 2.85 44.93 -7.99
C GLU A 148 3.18 43.54 -8.55
N THR A 149 2.94 43.30 -9.83
CA THR A 149 3.26 42.02 -10.49
C THR A 149 4.76 41.74 -10.44
N THR A 150 5.58 42.75 -10.72
CA THR A 150 7.03 42.65 -10.66
C THR A 150 7.52 42.36 -9.25
N GLU A 151 6.95 43.03 -8.25
CA GLU A 151 7.27 42.79 -6.83
C GLU A 151 6.91 41.37 -6.39
N ILE A 152 5.71 40.88 -6.75
CA ILE A 152 5.25 39.53 -6.43
C ILE A 152 6.18 38.48 -7.06
N ILE A 153 6.54 38.64 -8.33
CA ILE A 153 7.43 37.71 -9.04
C ILE A 153 8.85 37.76 -8.44
N ALA A 154 9.36 38.96 -8.11
CA ALA A 154 10.66 39.11 -7.48
C ALA A 154 10.70 38.41 -6.11
N ASN A 155 9.66 38.58 -5.30
CA ASN A 155 9.54 37.92 -4.00
C ASN A 155 9.41 36.39 -4.13
N ALA A 156 8.65 35.91 -5.12
CA ALA A 156 8.57 34.47 -5.39
C ALA A 156 9.93 33.88 -5.76
N ARG A 157 10.72 34.60 -6.58
CA ARG A 157 12.09 34.19 -6.97
C ARG A 157 13.06 34.16 -5.79
N THR A 158 12.99 35.13 -4.88
CA THR A 158 13.86 35.13 -3.69
C THR A 158 13.51 33.99 -2.75
N GLN A 159 12.21 33.71 -2.56
CA GLN A 159 11.75 32.61 -1.72
C GLN A 159 12.05 31.22 -2.32
N TYR A 160 12.15 31.11 -3.65
CA TYR A 160 12.46 29.86 -4.33
C TYR A 160 13.79 29.24 -3.86
N ASN A 161 14.83 30.05 -3.64
CA ASN A 161 16.12 29.55 -3.18
C ASN A 161 16.03 28.95 -1.77
N LYS A 162 15.26 29.59 -0.88
CA LYS A 162 14.98 29.06 0.46
C LYS A 162 14.22 27.75 0.36
N PHE A 163 13.16 27.71 -0.46
CA PHE A 163 12.36 26.51 -0.69
C PHE A 163 13.19 25.33 -1.23
N LEU A 164 14.11 25.57 -2.18
CA LEU A 164 15.02 24.53 -2.67
C LEU A 164 15.95 24.00 -1.58
N SER A 165 16.49 24.90 -0.74
CA SER A 165 17.31 24.52 0.41
C SER A 165 16.52 23.64 1.38
N ASP A 166 15.29 24.03 1.71
CA ASP A 166 14.41 23.30 2.62
C ASP A 166 14.05 21.92 2.07
N ILE A 167 13.76 21.80 0.76
CA ILE A 167 13.56 20.51 0.09
C ILE A 167 14.80 19.64 0.20
N LYS A 168 15.98 20.19 -0.07
CA LYS A 168 17.23 19.43 -0.02
C LYS A 168 17.50 18.94 1.40
N CYS A 169 17.25 19.77 2.41
CA CYS A 169 17.35 19.42 3.82
C CYS A 169 16.39 18.28 4.16
N ARG A 170 15.10 18.45 3.85
CA ARG A 170 14.06 17.44 4.08
C ARG A 170 14.37 16.10 3.40
N LYS A 171 14.90 16.12 2.16
CA LYS A 171 15.30 14.89 1.47
C LYS A 171 16.43 14.16 2.20
N LYS A 172 17.41 14.89 2.75
CA LYS A 172 18.48 14.29 3.56
C LYS A 172 17.92 13.70 4.85
N ASP A 173 17.03 14.42 5.53
CA ASP A 173 16.43 13.94 6.77
C ASP A 173 15.61 12.66 6.55
N LEU A 174 14.79 12.64 5.50
CA LEU A 174 14.04 11.44 5.10
C LEU A 174 14.95 10.27 4.75
N PHE A 175 16.07 10.53 4.06
CA PHE A 175 17.05 9.51 3.75
C PHE A 175 17.67 8.91 5.03
N HIS A 176 18.05 9.76 5.99
CA HIS A 176 18.56 9.31 7.29
C HIS A 176 17.50 8.51 8.07
N GLN A 177 16.26 8.99 8.13
CA GLN A 177 15.16 8.28 8.78
C GLN A 177 14.90 6.91 8.15
N ASN A 178 14.95 6.81 6.82
CA ASN A 178 14.79 5.54 6.11
C ASN A 178 15.93 4.56 6.42
N ILE A 179 17.19 5.04 6.42
CA ILE A 179 18.34 4.21 6.81
C ILE A 179 18.18 3.68 8.23
N GLU A 180 17.82 4.54 9.18
CA GLU A 180 17.60 4.13 10.57
C GLU A 180 16.45 3.13 10.69
N THR A 181 15.35 3.34 9.96
CA THR A 181 14.23 2.39 9.92
C THR A 181 14.67 1.02 9.39
N ILE A 182 15.49 0.98 8.34
CA ILE A 182 16.03 -0.26 7.79
C ILE A 182 16.96 -0.94 8.80
N ARG A 183 17.86 -0.19 9.44
CA ARG A 183 18.75 -0.71 10.49
C ARG A 183 17.96 -1.31 11.65
N GLN A 184 16.93 -0.61 12.12
CA GLN A 184 16.06 -1.11 13.20
C GLN A 184 15.33 -2.39 12.80
N ARG A 185 14.85 -2.49 11.55
CA ARG A 185 14.26 -3.74 11.02
C ARG A 185 15.27 -4.89 11.04
N GLN A 186 16.50 -4.66 10.59
CA GLN A 186 17.56 -5.68 10.60
C GLN A 186 17.92 -6.14 12.03
N ILE A 187 18.03 -5.20 12.97
CA ILE A 187 18.28 -5.51 14.39
C ILE A 187 17.13 -6.33 14.97
N ASN A 188 15.89 -5.93 14.71
CA ASN A 188 14.71 -6.65 15.20
C ASN A 188 14.59 -8.06 14.62
N GLU A 189 14.91 -8.23 13.34
CA GLU A 189 14.92 -9.53 12.68
C GLU A 189 16.03 -10.44 13.25
N SER A 190 17.23 -9.91 13.43
CA SER A 190 18.33 -10.63 14.08
C SER A 190 17.96 -11.05 15.51
N ASN A 191 17.39 -10.14 16.31
CA ASN A 191 16.93 -10.44 17.67
C ASN A 191 15.82 -11.50 17.68
N ARG A 192 14.89 -11.46 16.71
CA ARG A 192 13.85 -12.48 16.56
C ARG A 192 14.46 -13.85 16.26
N GLN A 193 15.47 -13.89 15.38
CA GLN A 193 16.16 -15.13 15.03
C GLN A 193 16.95 -15.70 16.22
N VAL A 194 17.62 -14.85 16.99
CA VAL A 194 18.30 -15.25 18.24
C VAL A 194 17.28 -15.81 19.23
N LYS A 195 16.15 -15.15 19.45
CA LYS A 195 15.08 -15.65 20.34
C LYS A 195 14.55 -17.01 19.88
N LEU A 196 14.24 -17.16 18.60
CA LEU A 196 13.82 -18.44 18.02
C LEU A 196 14.85 -19.55 18.24
N ASN A 197 16.14 -19.24 18.03
CA ASN A 197 17.22 -20.21 18.26
C ASN A 197 17.34 -20.60 19.74
N VAL A 198 17.21 -19.65 20.67
CA VAL A 198 17.21 -19.93 22.11
C VAL A 198 15.99 -20.77 22.51
N GLU A 199 14.81 -20.45 22.00
CA GLU A 199 13.59 -21.24 22.23
C GLU A 199 13.74 -22.66 21.68
N MET A 200 14.31 -22.80 20.47
CA MET A 200 14.56 -24.10 19.86
C MET A 200 15.59 -24.91 20.64
N GLN A 201 16.70 -24.29 21.08
CA GLN A 201 17.68 -24.94 21.95
C GLN A 201 17.07 -25.36 23.28
N THR A 202 16.25 -24.51 23.89
CA THR A 202 15.54 -24.84 25.14
C THR A 202 14.58 -26.02 24.93
N ALA A 203 13.85 -26.04 23.82
CA ALA A 203 12.97 -27.15 23.46
C ALA A 203 13.75 -28.45 23.22
N LEU A 204 14.89 -28.38 22.54
CA LEU A 204 15.80 -29.52 22.34
C LEU A 204 16.39 -30.02 23.67
N ASP A 205 16.75 -29.12 24.59
CA ASP A 205 17.24 -29.49 25.92
C ASP A 205 16.17 -30.19 26.76
N VAL A 206 14.92 -29.70 26.72
CA VAL A 206 13.78 -30.36 27.36
C VAL A 206 13.53 -31.73 26.73
N PHE A 207 13.61 -31.82 25.40
CA PHE A 207 13.48 -33.06 24.66
C PHE A 207 14.57 -34.07 25.01
N ASN A 208 15.83 -33.63 25.10
CA ASN A 208 16.97 -34.47 25.49
C ASN A 208 16.90 -34.93 26.95
N ARG A 209 16.41 -34.07 27.86
CA ARG A 209 16.21 -34.43 29.28
C ARG A 209 15.07 -35.41 29.49
N ASN A 210 13.97 -35.24 28.76
CA ASN A 210 12.76 -36.02 28.98
C ASN A 210 12.69 -37.28 28.10
N GLY A 211 13.49 -37.34 27.04
CA GLY A 211 13.49 -38.42 26.05
C GLY A 211 12.21 -38.48 25.21
N ILE A 212 12.25 -39.20 24.10
CA ILE A 212 11.07 -39.39 23.24
C ILE A 212 10.17 -40.46 23.86
N TRP A 213 8.98 -40.07 24.30
CA TRP A 213 7.98 -41.00 24.80
C TRP A 213 7.20 -41.62 23.64
N ASN A 214 7.91 -42.44 22.87
CA ASN A 214 7.43 -43.02 21.61
C ASN A 214 6.60 -44.30 21.79
N THR A 215 6.27 -44.69 23.02
CA THR A 215 5.52 -45.93 23.29
C THR A 215 4.67 -45.75 24.54
N ASP A 216 3.43 -46.27 24.52
CA ASP A 216 2.47 -46.17 25.63
C ASP A 216 3.03 -46.70 26.97
N SER A 217 3.93 -47.68 26.91
CA SER A 217 4.61 -48.21 28.09
C SER A 217 5.57 -47.19 28.72
N LYS A 218 6.35 -46.46 27.91
CA LYS A 218 7.28 -45.43 28.38
C LYS A 218 6.55 -44.20 28.94
N ILE A 219 5.42 -43.84 28.33
CA ILE A 219 4.56 -42.75 28.83
C ILE A 219 4.09 -43.05 30.26
N LYS A 220 3.63 -44.28 30.53
CA LYS A 220 3.17 -44.69 31.87
C LYS A 220 4.30 -44.72 32.90
N GLU A 221 5.48 -45.21 32.54
CA GLU A 221 6.64 -45.25 33.44
C GLU A 221 7.15 -43.86 33.82
N GLU A 222 7.28 -42.94 32.85
CA GLU A 222 7.78 -41.59 33.12
C GLU A 222 6.74 -40.72 33.87
N LEU A 223 5.44 -40.87 33.57
CA LEU A 223 4.37 -40.24 34.36
C LEU A 223 4.36 -40.71 35.83
N ALA A 224 4.70 -41.98 36.09
CA ALA A 224 4.84 -42.50 37.44
C ALA A 224 6.07 -41.91 38.17
N LYS A 225 7.18 -41.66 37.47
CA LYS A 225 8.37 -40.99 38.03
C LYS A 225 8.11 -39.52 38.38
N ILE A 226 7.37 -38.80 37.54
CA ILE A 226 6.99 -37.39 37.79
C ILE A 226 6.06 -37.28 39.01
N LYS A 227 5.08 -38.19 39.17
CA LYS A 227 4.19 -38.21 40.33
C LYS A 227 4.94 -38.42 41.66
N LYS A 228 5.97 -39.27 41.68
CA LYS A 228 6.82 -39.51 42.87
C LYS A 228 7.72 -38.32 43.25
N LYS A 229 8.13 -37.49 42.28
CA LYS A 229 8.94 -36.28 42.56
C LYS A 229 8.14 -35.15 43.21
N ARG A 230 6.84 -35.05 42.89
CA ARG A 230 5.94 -34.01 43.44
C ARG A 230 5.48 -34.26 44.88
N THR A 231 5.71 -35.47 45.40
CA THR A 231 5.37 -35.88 46.78
C THR A 231 6.56 -35.77 47.75
N LYS A 232 7.75 -35.41 47.26
CA LYS A 232 8.99 -35.28 48.05
C LYS A 232 9.48 -33.83 48.23
N LEU A 233 8.69 -32.86 47.75
CA LEU A 233 8.76 -31.43 48.08
C LEU A 233 7.54 -31.10 48.94
#